data_AF-A0AAD4TZ21-F1
#
_entry.id   AF-A0AAD4TZ21-F1
#
_cell.length_a   1.000
_cell.length_b   1.000
_cell.length_c   1.000
_cell.angle_alpha   90.00
_cell.angle_beta   90.00
_cell.angle_gamma   90.00
#
_symmetry.space_group_name_H-M   'P 1'
#
loop_
_entity.id
_entity.type
_entity.pdbx_description
1 polymer ?
#
loop_
_entity_poly.entity_id
_entity_poly.type
_entity_poly.pdbx_seq_one_letter_code
_entity_poly.pdbx_strand_id
1 'polypeptide(L)'
;MTFYFAGIRSFPKLWKSNSYLGLSSSHSYLSLFLKDCYGIRNQEKWFSVKTMSAQNTKAMNLLIAKARCVRKLDEGSNKQVSADSSHMFAAGAAKKRSQMNPSSKTPVLPPVKNMIQLPTKPLNSEEWDKLKEEFKEKANFENWIILQMVKCHSSIDVAKSVLAWVAAKNNGIVGYDLLVKYLYLCVFHKQTSEIIDVYEIMKARYKRLESGAYTLLMRGLIYTDRWREALLLLEDLKKVMIPSKKNYDDCIQGALFHQDVNVAWNLYQELLNHDIVPMLETLKAFFDFGKDMKDDQYSNKLHNILLYLRNNQLYPGESFAHSIKTWFESIPGEQWKGQFTTIQQSGQCLGCGKTVESIHLSSEEYEFLKEKIMRDVIDGGDQYKKTTPQELKRFQNFVKYCPPFDVVIDGLNVAKMFPKARESQVLLNVVSHLAKQNLQVLVLGRKHMLTQNSRWRRVEMEKMQKQASFFFADNISEDDPFLLYATLHSGNHCKFITKDLMRDHRACLPDAKTQRLFFKWQQGHQLAIVSKHPGAKITFQHILSYDTVVQTTGDSWHIPYDDNLVERYSYEVPTKWLCLHRKT
;
A
#
# COMPACT_ATOMS: atom_id res chain seq x y z
N MET A 1 -46.68 1.01 53.93
CA MET A 1 -46.05 2.20 53.35
C MET A 1 -44.97 1.76 52.38
N THR A 2 -45.30 1.82 51.11
CA THR A 2 -44.47 1.63 49.92
C THR A 2 -43.77 2.94 49.56
N PHE A 3 -42.58 2.91 48.96
CA PHE A 3 -42.31 3.58 47.67
C PHE A 3 -41.01 3.07 47.04
N TYR A 4 -41.16 2.48 45.85
CA TYR A 4 -40.13 2.14 44.87
C TYR A 4 -39.85 3.36 43.98
N PHE A 5 -38.58 3.62 43.66
CA PHE A 5 -38.19 4.55 42.58
C PHE A 5 -37.91 3.77 41.29
N ALA A 6 -38.68 4.07 40.24
CA ALA A 6 -38.48 3.60 38.88
C ALA A 6 -38.62 4.78 37.89
N GLY A 7 -37.80 4.78 36.84
CA GLY A 7 -37.85 5.70 35.69
C GLY A 7 -36.41 6.08 35.30
N ILE A 8 -35.88 5.81 34.10
CA ILE A 8 -36.48 5.75 32.77
C ILE A 8 -35.79 4.62 31.99
N ARG A 9 -36.56 3.63 31.51
CA ARG A 9 -36.13 2.58 30.57
C ARG A 9 -36.94 2.69 29.28
N SER A 10 -36.23 2.50 28.16
CA SER A 10 -36.70 1.98 26.87
C SER A 10 -37.49 2.91 25.93
N PHE A 11 -37.08 2.88 24.64
CA PHE A 11 -37.59 3.62 23.48
C PHE A 11 -38.80 3.03 22.69
N PRO A 12 -39.54 1.97 23.07
CA PRO A 12 -40.53 1.38 22.15
C PRO A 12 -41.79 2.23 21.91
N LYS A 13 -41.93 3.41 22.53
CA LYS A 13 -43.21 4.17 22.48
C LYS A 13 -43.37 5.17 21.33
N LEU A 14 -42.34 5.45 20.54
CA LEU A 14 -42.47 6.40 19.40
C LEU A 14 -42.77 5.72 18.05
N TRP A 15 -42.72 4.39 17.97
CA TRP A 15 -42.83 3.66 16.70
C TRP A 15 -43.90 2.56 16.82
N LYS A 16 -45.17 2.95 16.76
CA LYS A 16 -46.25 2.01 16.44
C LYS A 16 -46.45 2.01 14.93
N SER A 17 -46.13 0.88 14.31
CA SER A 17 -46.49 0.56 12.93
C SER A 17 -48.02 0.54 12.80
N ASN A 18 -48.58 1.40 11.94
CA ASN A 18 -49.92 1.17 11.42
C ASN A 18 -49.82 0.06 10.36
N SER A 19 -50.24 -1.14 10.74
CA SER A 19 -50.56 -2.23 9.83
C SER A 19 -51.87 -1.90 9.10
N TYR A 20 -51.83 -1.77 7.78
CA TYR A 20 -53.05 -1.80 6.96
C TYR A 20 -53.09 -3.09 6.12
N LEU A 21 -54.24 -3.75 6.32
CA LEU A 21 -54.89 -4.87 5.66
C LEU A 21 -54.34 -5.34 4.31
N GLY A 22 -54.23 -6.67 4.20
CA GLY A 22 -53.87 -7.38 2.99
C GLY A 22 -54.98 -7.48 1.96
N LEU A 23 -54.56 -7.83 0.75
CA LEU A 23 -55.36 -8.54 -0.23
C LEU A 23 -54.48 -9.60 -0.92
N SER A 24 -55.14 -10.68 -1.28
CA SER A 24 -54.67 -12.04 -1.53
C SER A 24 -53.82 -12.26 -2.79
N SER A 25 -53.21 -13.44 -2.81
CA SER A 25 -52.37 -14.06 -3.83
C SER A 25 -52.96 -14.10 -5.25
N SER A 26 -52.09 -13.87 -6.24
CA SER A 26 -52.07 -14.64 -7.49
C SER A 26 -50.77 -14.40 -8.24
N HIS A 27 -50.04 -15.48 -8.54
CA HIS A 27 -48.94 -15.49 -9.50
C HIS A 27 -49.43 -15.06 -10.89
N SER A 28 -48.75 -14.10 -11.51
CA SER A 28 -48.66 -14.02 -12.97
C SER A 28 -47.36 -13.33 -13.39
N TYR A 29 -46.59 -14.02 -14.23
CA TYR A 29 -45.54 -13.42 -15.04
C TYR A 29 -46.22 -12.55 -16.09
N LEU A 30 -45.87 -11.27 -16.16
CA LEU A 30 -46.15 -10.45 -17.34
C LEU A 30 -45.12 -9.33 -17.47
N SER A 31 -44.27 -9.52 -18.49
CA SER A 31 -43.50 -8.50 -19.16
C SER A 31 -44.43 -7.41 -19.70
N LEU A 32 -44.21 -6.16 -19.33
CA LEU A 32 -44.81 -5.02 -20.03
C LEU A 32 -43.74 -3.96 -20.29
N PHE A 33 -43.32 -3.94 -21.55
CA PHE A 33 -42.82 -2.78 -22.26
C PHE A 33 -43.80 -1.61 -22.11
N LEU A 34 -43.28 -0.42 -21.82
CA LEU A 34 -43.96 0.82 -22.18
C LEU A 34 -43.02 1.66 -23.04
N LYS A 35 -43.59 2.02 -24.19
CA LYS A 35 -42.98 2.61 -25.38
C LYS A 35 -43.20 4.13 -25.35
N ASP A 36 -42.23 4.79 -25.96
CA ASP A 36 -42.00 6.22 -26.17
C ASP A 36 -43.21 7.13 -26.44
N CYS A 37 -43.04 8.41 -26.08
CA CYS A 37 -43.45 9.56 -26.91
C CYS A 37 -42.47 10.73 -26.68
N TYR A 38 -41.56 10.98 -27.62
CA TYR A 38 -41.37 12.25 -28.35
C TYR A 38 -40.09 12.15 -29.22
N GLY A 39 -40.27 11.93 -30.53
CA GLY A 39 -39.24 12.13 -31.57
C GLY A 39 -38.95 13.63 -31.75
N ILE A 40 -37.80 14.06 -32.28
CA ILE A 40 -37.38 13.93 -33.68
C ILE A 40 -35.86 14.23 -33.77
N ARG A 41 -35.07 13.31 -34.33
CA ARG A 41 -34.35 13.38 -35.62
C ARG A 41 -33.09 12.50 -35.62
N ASN A 42 -33.16 11.41 -36.37
CA ASN A 42 -32.01 10.57 -36.71
C ASN A 42 -31.02 11.32 -37.60
N GLN A 43 -29.75 11.30 -37.22
CA GLN A 43 -28.64 11.17 -38.17
C GLN A 43 -27.79 9.99 -37.72
N GLU A 44 -27.81 8.93 -38.52
CA GLU A 44 -26.92 7.79 -38.40
C GLU A 44 -25.48 8.23 -38.70
N LYS A 45 -24.58 8.07 -37.72
CA LYS A 45 -23.14 7.97 -37.96
C LYS A 45 -22.62 6.80 -37.16
N TRP A 46 -22.24 5.72 -37.85
CA TRP A 46 -21.41 4.66 -37.30
C TRP A 46 -20.10 5.27 -36.78
N PHE A 47 -19.80 5.05 -35.49
CA PHE A 47 -18.44 5.17 -34.97
C PHE A 47 -18.11 4.00 -34.05
N SER A 48 -17.00 3.36 -34.39
CA SER A 48 -16.41 2.21 -33.72
C SER A 48 -16.06 2.50 -32.25
N VAL A 49 -16.24 1.48 -31.42
CA VAL A 49 -15.78 1.41 -30.03
C VAL A 49 -14.27 1.71 -29.95
N LYS A 50 -13.91 2.82 -29.30
CA LYS A 50 -12.58 3.07 -28.74
C LYS A 50 -12.70 3.02 -27.22
N THR A 51 -12.02 2.06 -26.59
CA THR A 51 -11.76 2.01 -25.15
C THR A 51 -11.00 3.26 -24.71
N MET A 52 -11.62 4.12 -23.89
CA MET A 52 -10.95 5.26 -23.28
C MET A 52 -10.37 4.91 -21.90
N SER A 53 -9.11 5.32 -21.72
CA SER A 53 -8.25 5.11 -20.56
C SER A 53 -8.75 5.79 -19.28
N ALA A 54 -8.38 5.20 -18.15
CA ALA A 54 -8.54 5.75 -16.81
C ALA A 54 -7.87 7.13 -16.64
N GLN A 55 -8.68 8.18 -16.64
CA GLN A 55 -8.32 9.48 -16.08
C GLN A 55 -9.49 10.00 -15.26
N ASN A 56 -9.41 9.79 -13.94
CA ASN A 56 -9.81 10.73 -12.86
C ASN A 56 -9.98 9.97 -11.54
N THR A 57 -8.86 9.64 -10.89
CA THR A 57 -8.86 9.15 -9.50
C THR A 57 -7.97 10.06 -8.63
N LYS A 58 -8.21 11.37 -8.71
CA LYS A 58 -7.44 12.40 -7.98
C LYS A 58 -8.24 13.20 -6.96
N ALA A 59 -9.41 12.71 -6.55
CA ALA A 59 -10.25 13.39 -5.58
C ALA A 59 -10.86 12.42 -4.54
N MET A 60 -10.02 11.70 -3.78
CA MET A 60 -10.46 11.06 -2.52
C MET A 60 -9.32 10.56 -1.61
N ASN A 61 -8.18 11.27 -1.57
CA ASN A 61 -7.10 10.98 -0.61
C ASN A 61 -6.54 12.28 0.00
N LEU A 62 -7.43 13.13 0.52
CA LEU A 62 -7.05 14.22 1.41
C LEU A 62 -8.12 14.31 2.48
N LEU A 63 -7.80 13.81 3.68
CA LEU A 63 -8.35 14.13 5.00
C LEU A 63 -8.19 12.91 5.89
N ILE A 64 -7.09 12.85 6.64
CA ILE A 64 -6.98 12.47 8.07
C ILE A 64 -5.47 12.53 8.40
N ALA A 65 -5.12 13.48 9.27
CA ALA A 65 -3.92 13.57 10.13
C ALA A 65 -3.42 15.02 10.23
N LYS A 66 -4.09 15.84 11.04
CA LYS A 66 -3.48 17.00 11.71
C LYS A 66 -3.93 17.00 13.17
N ALA A 67 -3.29 16.18 13.99
CA ALA A 67 -3.24 16.41 15.43
C ALA A 67 -1.97 17.22 15.73
N ARG A 68 -2.16 18.41 16.29
CA ARG A 68 -1.10 19.32 16.74
C ARG A 68 -0.30 18.65 17.87
N CYS A 69 1.01 18.52 17.70
CA CYS A 69 1.92 18.44 18.84
C CYS A 69 2.70 19.76 18.88
N VAL A 70 2.51 20.51 19.97
CA VAL A 70 3.14 21.79 20.25
C VAL A 70 4.62 21.56 20.50
N ARG A 71 5.51 22.12 19.65
CA ARG A 71 6.94 22.19 19.94
C ARG A 71 7.18 23.35 20.91
N LYS A 72 7.62 23.04 22.13
CA LYS A 72 8.49 23.96 22.86
C LYS A 72 9.89 23.84 22.24
N LEU A 73 10.46 24.98 21.86
CA LEU A 73 11.87 25.13 21.56
C LEU A 73 12.62 25.05 22.89
N ASP A 74 13.52 24.07 23.02
CA ASP A 74 14.66 24.17 23.93
C ASP A 74 15.93 24.15 23.08
N GLU A 75 16.75 25.17 23.30
CA GLU A 75 18.09 25.31 22.77
C GLU A 75 19.05 24.35 23.50
N GLY A 76 20.07 23.88 22.78
CA GLY A 76 21.29 23.35 23.39
C GLY A 76 21.49 21.84 23.33
N SER A 77 22.14 21.36 22.26
CA SER A 77 23.46 20.71 22.36
C SER A 77 23.84 20.09 21.03
N ASN A 78 24.94 20.59 20.46
CA ASN A 78 25.62 20.00 19.32
C ASN A 78 26.09 18.58 19.69
N LYS A 79 25.40 17.56 19.18
CA LYS A 79 26.01 16.26 18.90
C LYS A 79 26.00 16.05 17.39
N GLN A 80 27.18 16.17 16.83
CA GLN A 80 27.54 15.96 15.45
C GLN A 80 27.24 14.48 15.09
N VAL A 81 26.06 14.24 14.52
CA VAL A 81 25.70 12.91 13.98
C VAL A 81 26.44 12.74 12.66
N SER A 82 27.31 11.73 12.61
CA SER A 82 28.06 11.36 11.41
C SER A 82 27.12 11.16 10.22
N ALA A 83 27.40 11.87 9.12
CA ALA A 83 26.67 11.76 7.88
C ALA A 83 27.05 10.48 7.12
N ASP A 84 26.67 9.31 7.63
CA ASP A 84 26.73 8.08 6.85
C ASP A 84 25.56 8.07 5.87
N SER A 85 25.89 8.03 4.58
CA SER A 85 24.92 7.92 3.50
C SER A 85 24.19 6.58 3.62
N SER A 86 22.92 6.60 4.01
CA SER A 86 22.08 5.41 4.09
C SER A 86 22.03 4.66 2.74
N HIS A 87 22.00 3.32 2.80
CA HIS A 87 21.86 2.42 1.63
C HIS A 87 20.76 2.89 0.66
N MET A 88 20.93 2.75 -0.66
CA MET A 88 19.99 3.25 -1.68
C MET A 88 18.56 2.76 -1.44
N PHE A 89 18.47 1.50 -1.01
CA PHE A 89 17.24 0.81 -0.69
C PHE A 89 16.93 0.83 0.81
N ALA A 90 17.66 1.53 1.68
CA ALA A 90 17.28 1.58 3.11
C ALA A 90 16.03 2.45 3.31
N ALA A 91 15.15 2.02 4.23
CA ALA A 91 13.98 2.79 4.65
C ALA A 91 14.34 4.26 4.99
N GLY A 92 13.60 5.19 4.39
CA GLY A 92 13.79 6.64 4.59
C GLY A 92 14.87 7.26 3.70
N ALA A 93 15.59 6.48 2.88
CA ALA A 93 16.61 7.00 1.97
C ALA A 93 16.00 7.95 0.91
N ALA A 94 14.83 7.64 0.38
CA ALA A 94 14.13 8.46 -0.60
C ALA A 94 13.67 9.81 -0.01
N LYS A 95 13.19 9.81 1.23
CA LYS A 95 12.83 11.05 1.94
C LYS A 95 14.05 11.94 2.17
N LYS A 96 15.20 11.35 2.52
CA LYS A 96 16.47 12.08 2.60
C LYS A 96 16.89 12.65 1.22
N ARG A 97 16.76 11.86 0.15
CA ARG A 97 17.07 12.30 -1.23
C ARG A 97 16.18 13.44 -1.69
N SER A 98 14.88 13.43 -1.36
CA SER A 98 13.97 14.52 -1.72
C SER A 98 14.26 15.80 -0.94
N GLN A 99 14.64 15.71 0.33
CA GLN A 99 15.06 16.87 1.14
C GLN A 99 16.36 17.50 0.63
N MET A 100 17.29 16.71 0.06
CA MET A 100 18.51 17.22 -0.56
C MET A 100 18.27 17.94 -1.90
N ASN A 101 17.11 17.76 -2.53
CA ASN A 101 16.71 18.43 -3.76
C ASN A 101 15.35 19.14 -3.56
N PRO A 102 15.32 20.28 -2.85
CA PRO A 102 14.07 20.95 -2.55
C PRO A 102 13.37 21.42 -3.83
N SER A 103 12.19 20.86 -4.12
CA SER A 103 11.28 21.45 -5.10
C SER A 103 10.62 22.68 -4.47
N SER A 104 10.87 23.84 -5.06
CA SER A 104 10.34 25.15 -4.65
C SER A 104 8.83 25.27 -4.90
N LYS A 105 8.00 24.56 -4.15
CA LYS A 105 6.54 24.80 -4.14
C LYS A 105 5.98 24.66 -2.74
N THR A 106 5.92 25.78 -2.04
CA THR A 106 5.15 25.97 -0.81
C THR A 106 3.67 25.77 -1.15
N PRO A 107 2.93 24.85 -0.49
CA PRO A 107 1.50 24.75 -0.69
C PRO A 107 0.83 25.96 -0.03
N VAL A 108 0.21 26.81 -0.85
CA VAL A 108 -0.65 27.91 -0.37
C VAL A 108 -1.84 27.28 0.35
N LEU A 109 -2.02 27.60 1.62
CA LEU A 109 -3.20 27.20 2.39
C LEU A 109 -4.44 27.94 1.82
N PRO A 110 -5.57 27.26 1.62
CA PRO A 110 -6.81 27.94 1.23
C PRO A 110 -7.33 28.80 2.40
N PRO A 111 -8.05 29.90 2.10
CA PRO A 111 -8.57 30.80 3.12
C PRO A 111 -9.65 30.12 3.97
N VAL A 112 -9.63 30.41 5.27
CA VAL A 112 -10.62 29.95 6.25
C VAL A 112 -11.96 30.63 5.96
N LYS A 113 -12.96 29.87 5.47
CA LYS A 113 -14.35 30.34 5.37
C LYS A 113 -15.03 30.28 6.74
N ASN A 114 -15.89 31.25 7.02
CA ASN A 114 -16.71 31.40 8.23
C ASN A 114 -17.29 30.05 8.70
N MET A 115 -16.78 29.51 9.82
CA MET A 115 -17.31 28.29 10.43
C MET A 115 -18.35 28.66 11.49
N ILE A 116 -19.60 28.24 11.29
CA ILE A 116 -20.57 28.12 12.38
C ILE A 116 -19.95 27.18 13.42
N GLN A 117 -19.91 27.59 14.69
CA GLN A 117 -19.38 26.76 15.77
C GLN A 117 -20.31 25.56 15.99
N LEU A 118 -19.74 24.36 16.04
CA LEU A 118 -20.52 23.15 16.29
C LEU A 118 -21.00 23.10 17.74
N PRO A 119 -22.26 22.68 17.99
CA PRO A 119 -22.76 22.53 19.34
C PRO A 119 -21.92 21.52 20.15
N THR A 120 -21.63 21.86 21.39
CA THR A 120 -20.91 20.99 22.34
C THR A 120 -21.86 20.19 23.23
N LYS A 121 -23.15 20.53 23.24
CA LYS A 121 -24.21 19.86 23.99
C LYS A 121 -25.43 19.57 23.10
N PRO A 122 -26.25 18.57 23.43
CA PRO A 122 -27.48 18.28 22.71
C PRO A 122 -28.42 19.48 22.75
N LEU A 123 -28.90 19.91 21.58
CA LEU A 123 -29.85 21.01 21.45
C LEU A 123 -31.29 20.51 21.35
N ASN A 124 -32.24 21.35 21.79
CA ASN A 124 -33.68 21.14 21.62
C ASN A 124 -34.16 21.60 20.22
N SER A 125 -35.45 21.42 19.91
CA SER A 125 -35.99 21.72 18.58
C SER A 125 -35.90 23.21 18.21
N GLU A 126 -36.16 24.11 19.16
CA GLU A 126 -36.15 25.56 18.91
C GLU A 126 -34.73 26.09 18.70
N GLU A 127 -33.75 25.52 19.42
CA GLU A 127 -32.33 25.84 19.26
C GLU A 127 -31.79 25.40 17.89
N TRP A 128 -32.21 24.22 17.42
CA TRP A 128 -31.88 23.77 16.06
C TRP A 128 -32.53 24.64 14.98
N ASP A 129 -33.73 25.16 15.23
CA ASP A 129 -34.43 26.05 14.30
C ASP A 129 -33.68 27.37 14.13
N LYS A 130 -33.22 27.96 15.23
CA LYS A 130 -32.39 29.18 15.21
C LYS A 130 -31.10 28.97 14.43
N LEU A 131 -30.39 27.86 14.66
CA LEU A 131 -29.15 27.55 13.92
C LEU A 131 -29.40 27.33 12.42
N LYS A 132 -30.55 26.76 12.06
CA LYS A 132 -30.95 26.61 10.65
C LYS A 132 -31.24 27.96 10.00
N GLU A 133 -31.89 28.89 10.71
CA GLU A 133 -32.16 30.24 10.21
C GLU A 133 -30.89 31.06 9.99
N GLU A 134 -29.87 30.88 10.84
CA GLU A 134 -28.56 31.51 10.68
C GLU A 134 -27.76 30.96 9.49
N PHE A 135 -28.13 29.78 8.98
CA PHE A 135 -27.45 29.12 7.87
C PHE A 135 -27.87 29.70 6.51
N LYS A 136 -27.01 30.57 5.97
CA LYS A 136 -27.26 31.28 4.69
C LYS A 136 -26.86 30.50 3.42
N GLU A 137 -26.33 29.27 3.53
CA GLU A 137 -25.90 28.51 2.35
C GLU A 137 -27.04 27.72 1.69
N LYS A 138 -26.91 27.44 0.39
CA LYS A 138 -27.89 26.65 -0.39
C LYS A 138 -27.85 25.13 -0.15
N ALA A 139 -26.98 24.65 0.74
CA ALA A 139 -26.87 23.24 1.05
C ALA A 139 -28.00 22.77 1.98
N ASN A 140 -28.35 21.49 1.93
CA ASN A 140 -29.23 20.89 2.93
C ASN A 140 -28.55 20.99 4.31
N PHE A 141 -29.13 21.80 5.20
CA PHE A 141 -28.54 22.12 6.52
C PHE A 141 -28.35 20.88 7.38
N GLU A 142 -29.34 19.99 7.41
CA GLU A 142 -29.32 18.74 8.17
C GLU A 142 -28.13 17.87 7.79
N ASN A 143 -27.92 17.67 6.48
CA ASN A 143 -26.80 16.88 5.96
C ASN A 143 -25.46 17.59 6.14
N TRP A 144 -25.43 18.92 6.00
CA TRP A 144 -24.22 19.72 6.21
C TRP A 144 -23.76 19.66 7.66
N ILE A 145 -24.66 19.87 8.63
CA ILE A 145 -24.30 19.96 10.04
C ILE A 145 -23.80 18.62 10.57
N ILE A 146 -24.49 17.51 10.25
CA ILE A 146 -24.03 16.19 10.69
C ILE A 146 -22.73 15.78 9.99
N LEU A 147 -22.49 16.23 8.75
CA LEU A 147 -21.21 16.03 8.08
C LEU A 147 -20.08 16.79 8.79
N GLN A 148 -20.33 18.00 9.30
CA GLN A 148 -19.35 18.69 10.14
C GLN A 148 -19.14 17.97 11.48
N MET A 149 -20.19 17.42 12.09
CA MET A 149 -20.07 16.59 13.30
C MET A 149 -19.21 15.34 13.06
N VAL A 150 -19.38 14.68 11.90
CA VAL A 150 -18.53 13.57 11.46
C VAL A 150 -17.07 13.99 11.34
N LYS A 151 -16.79 15.14 10.70
CA LYS A 151 -15.42 15.67 10.55
C LYS A 151 -14.77 16.06 11.87
N CYS A 152 -15.56 16.51 12.84
CA CYS A 152 -15.09 16.95 14.15
C CYS A 152 -15.24 15.88 15.25
N HIS A 153 -15.70 14.67 14.90
CA HIS A 153 -15.94 13.58 15.85
C HIS A 153 -16.78 13.99 17.07
N SER A 154 -17.84 14.76 16.83
CA SER A 154 -18.74 15.27 17.89
C SER A 154 -19.37 14.13 18.70
N SER A 155 -19.86 14.47 19.90
CA SER A 155 -20.59 13.53 20.77
C SER A 155 -21.83 12.96 20.07
N ILE A 156 -22.11 11.69 20.34
CA ILE A 156 -23.28 10.99 19.82
C ILE A 156 -24.58 11.63 20.31
N ASP A 157 -24.64 12.12 21.54
CA ASP A 157 -25.84 12.76 22.07
C ASP A 157 -26.21 14.02 21.27
N VAL A 158 -25.20 14.76 20.79
CA VAL A 158 -25.40 15.94 19.95
C VAL A 158 -25.92 15.54 18.56
N ALA A 159 -25.30 14.53 17.95
CA ALA A 159 -25.76 14.03 16.66
C ALA A 159 -27.16 13.41 16.74
N LYS A 160 -27.46 12.71 17.84
CA LYS A 160 -28.77 12.13 18.12
C LYS A 160 -29.84 13.21 18.28
N SER A 161 -29.51 14.36 18.85
CA SER A 161 -30.46 15.48 18.95
C SER A 161 -30.79 16.09 17.58
N VAL A 162 -29.84 16.09 16.62
CA VAL A 162 -30.14 16.42 15.20
C VAL A 162 -31.14 15.41 14.62
N LEU A 163 -30.91 14.11 14.82
CA LEU A 163 -31.81 13.07 14.31
C LEU A 163 -33.21 13.19 14.90
N ALA A 164 -33.32 13.46 16.20
CA ALA A 164 -34.59 13.67 16.88
C ALA A 164 -35.34 14.90 16.34
N TRP A 165 -34.63 16.00 16.13
CA TRP A 165 -35.19 17.22 15.53
C TRP A 165 -35.68 17.00 14.09
N VAL A 166 -34.89 16.33 13.25
CA VAL A 166 -35.30 15.99 11.88
C VAL A 166 -36.51 15.04 11.90
N ALA A 167 -36.51 14.03 12.77
CA ALA A 167 -37.61 13.10 12.90
C ALA A 167 -38.91 13.81 13.35
N ALA A 168 -38.83 14.73 14.32
CA ALA A 168 -39.98 15.49 14.80
C ALA A 168 -40.64 16.32 13.68
N LYS A 169 -39.84 16.85 12.76
CA LYS A 169 -40.32 17.64 11.62
C LYS A 169 -40.85 16.82 10.45
N ASN A 170 -40.39 15.58 10.32
CA ASN A 170 -40.68 14.72 9.17
C ASN A 170 -41.52 13.49 9.56
N ASN A 171 -42.49 13.64 10.46
CA ASN A 171 -43.40 12.55 10.88
C ASN A 171 -42.67 11.27 11.34
N GLY A 172 -41.54 11.40 12.03
CA GLY A 172 -40.71 10.28 12.50
C GLY A 172 -39.78 9.68 11.43
N ILE A 173 -39.63 10.34 10.28
CA ILE A 173 -38.78 9.85 9.18
C ILE A 173 -37.43 10.58 9.20
N VAL A 174 -36.36 9.80 9.28
CA VAL A 174 -34.98 10.27 9.11
C VAL A 174 -34.48 9.75 7.76
N GLY A 175 -33.90 10.64 6.96
CA GLY A 175 -33.37 10.29 5.65
C GLY A 175 -32.15 9.36 5.74
N TYR A 176 -32.00 8.52 4.71
CA TYR A 176 -30.90 7.55 4.61
C TYR A 176 -29.52 8.18 4.81
N ASP A 177 -29.25 9.30 4.14
CA ASP A 177 -27.96 9.99 4.18
C ASP A 177 -27.57 10.49 5.59
N LEU A 178 -28.57 10.85 6.40
CA LEU A 178 -28.40 11.26 7.79
C LEU A 178 -28.12 10.04 8.69
N LEU A 179 -28.83 8.93 8.45
CA LEU A 179 -28.63 7.67 9.18
C LEU A 179 -27.23 7.10 8.95
N VAL A 180 -26.72 7.14 7.71
CA VAL A 180 -25.35 6.66 7.41
C VAL A 180 -24.29 7.50 8.12
N LYS A 181 -24.46 8.83 8.16
CA LYS A 181 -23.54 9.73 8.88
C LYS A 181 -23.62 9.56 10.40
N TYR A 182 -24.81 9.31 10.94
CA TYR A 182 -24.98 8.98 12.35
C TYR A 182 -24.36 7.62 12.69
N LEU A 183 -24.60 6.60 11.86
CA LEU A 183 -23.99 5.27 11.99
C LEU A 183 -22.45 5.38 12.03
N TYR A 184 -21.85 6.20 11.17
CA TYR A 184 -20.41 6.46 11.20
C TYR A 184 -19.95 6.94 12.59
N LEU A 185 -20.64 7.90 13.20
CA LEU A 185 -20.33 8.37 14.55
C LEU A 185 -20.51 7.28 15.60
N CYS A 186 -21.58 6.49 15.50
CA CYS A 186 -21.85 5.36 16.39
C CYS A 186 -20.73 4.32 16.36
N VAL A 187 -20.27 3.96 15.15
CA VAL A 187 -19.13 3.05 14.92
C VAL A 187 -17.82 3.66 15.44
N PHE A 188 -17.58 4.95 15.20
CA PHE A 188 -16.37 5.65 15.66
C PHE A 188 -16.24 5.65 17.18
N HIS A 189 -17.33 5.96 17.90
CA HIS A 189 -17.35 5.97 19.38
C HIS A 189 -17.72 4.61 20.00
N LYS A 190 -17.84 3.54 19.19
CA LYS A 190 -18.14 2.17 19.63
C LYS A 190 -19.43 2.03 20.46
N GLN A 191 -20.48 2.80 20.13
CA GLN A 191 -21.79 2.71 20.80
C GLN A 191 -22.64 1.60 20.20
N THR A 192 -22.52 0.38 20.75
CA THR A 192 -23.12 -0.84 20.21
C THR A 192 -24.65 -0.81 20.19
N SER A 193 -25.30 -0.22 21.20
CA SER A 193 -26.77 -0.10 21.24
C SER A 193 -27.30 0.76 20.10
N GLU A 194 -26.68 1.93 19.88
CA GLU A 194 -27.08 2.85 18.81
C GLU A 194 -26.85 2.24 17.42
N ILE A 195 -25.76 1.48 17.24
CA ILE A 195 -25.47 0.76 15.99
C ILE A 195 -26.60 -0.22 15.68
N ILE A 196 -27.03 -1.00 16.67
CA ILE A 196 -28.10 -1.99 16.53
C ILE A 196 -29.42 -1.29 16.18
N ASP A 197 -29.76 -0.20 16.86
CA ASP A 197 -30.99 0.56 16.60
C ASP A 197 -31.01 1.11 15.16
N VAL A 198 -29.89 1.71 14.72
CA VAL A 198 -29.76 2.24 13.36
C VAL A 198 -29.82 1.12 12.32
N TYR A 199 -29.17 -0.03 12.60
CA TYR A 199 -29.22 -1.19 11.72
C TYR A 199 -30.64 -1.70 11.50
N GLU A 200 -31.44 -1.84 12.57
CA GLU A 200 -32.84 -2.25 12.46
C GLU A 200 -33.69 -1.26 11.67
N ILE A 201 -33.52 0.04 11.92
CA ILE A 201 -34.20 1.09 11.15
C ILE A 201 -33.86 0.98 9.67
N MET A 202 -32.58 0.80 9.34
CA MET A 202 -32.12 0.70 7.96
C MET A 202 -32.64 -0.58 7.28
N LYS A 203 -32.60 -1.71 7.98
CA LYS A 203 -33.10 -3.01 7.50
C LYS A 203 -34.60 -3.02 7.25
N ALA A 204 -35.38 -2.37 8.13
CA ALA A 204 -36.83 -2.27 7.98
C ALA A 204 -37.26 -1.33 6.84
N ARG A 205 -36.49 -0.26 6.58
CA ARG A 205 -36.87 0.79 5.62
C ARG A 205 -36.27 0.61 4.22
N TYR A 206 -35.07 0.04 4.11
CA TYR A 206 -34.33 0.00 2.86
C TYR A 206 -34.02 -1.42 2.43
N LYS A 207 -34.48 -1.80 1.23
CA LYS A 207 -34.24 -3.15 0.66
C LYS A 207 -32.80 -3.36 0.22
N ARG A 208 -32.09 -2.29 -0.13
CA ARG A 208 -30.69 -2.32 -0.58
C ARG A 208 -29.97 -1.13 0.00
N LEU A 209 -28.75 -1.36 0.49
CA LEU A 209 -27.86 -0.33 1.02
C LEU A 209 -26.69 -0.15 0.04
N GLU A 210 -26.08 1.02 0.06
CA GLU A 210 -24.85 1.23 -0.72
C GLU A 210 -23.65 0.53 -0.04
N SER A 211 -22.58 0.28 -0.81
CA SER A 211 -21.39 -0.44 -0.32
C SER A 211 -20.74 0.21 0.91
N GLY A 212 -20.79 1.54 1.01
CA GLY A 212 -20.31 2.29 2.17
C GLY A 212 -21.09 1.98 3.45
N ALA A 213 -22.43 1.92 3.36
CA ALA A 213 -23.29 1.58 4.49
C ALA A 213 -23.12 0.12 4.93
N TYR A 214 -23.00 -0.82 3.98
CA TYR A 214 -22.65 -2.21 4.27
C TYR A 214 -21.35 -2.31 5.07
N THR A 215 -20.31 -1.59 4.63
CA THR A 215 -19.00 -1.57 5.32
C THR A 215 -19.11 -1.03 6.74
N LEU A 216 -19.86 0.06 6.96
CA LEU A 216 -20.06 0.61 8.30
C LEU A 216 -20.86 -0.31 9.21
N LEU A 217 -21.91 -0.95 8.69
CA LEU A 217 -22.72 -1.90 9.46
C LEU A 217 -21.91 -3.13 9.86
N MET A 218 -21.16 -3.73 8.93
CA MET A 218 -20.24 -4.83 9.24
C MET A 218 -19.29 -4.44 10.38
N ARG A 219 -18.59 -3.31 10.22
CA ARG A 219 -17.65 -2.79 11.23
C ARG A 219 -18.31 -2.48 12.58
N GLY A 220 -19.57 -2.07 12.59
CA GLY A 220 -20.31 -1.79 13.80
C GLY A 220 -20.76 -3.05 14.55
N LEU A 221 -21.15 -4.09 13.81
CA LEU A 221 -21.73 -5.31 14.37
C LEU A 221 -20.69 -6.29 14.92
N ILE A 222 -19.45 -6.25 14.43
CA ILE A 222 -18.39 -7.22 14.79
C ILE A 222 -18.00 -7.25 16.27
N TYR A 223 -18.34 -6.22 17.05
CA TYR A 223 -18.11 -6.15 18.50
C TYR A 223 -19.39 -6.36 19.33
N THR A 224 -20.46 -6.85 18.70
CA THR A 224 -21.76 -7.09 19.33
C THR A 224 -22.10 -8.58 19.33
N ASP A 225 -23.04 -9.00 20.17
CA ASP A 225 -23.57 -10.38 20.15
C ASP A 225 -24.22 -10.75 18.80
N ARG A 226 -24.50 -9.76 17.95
CA ARG A 226 -25.06 -9.92 16.61
C ARG A 226 -24.00 -9.95 15.50
N TRP A 227 -22.73 -10.19 15.83
CA TRP A 227 -21.62 -10.20 14.87
C TRP A 227 -21.82 -11.14 13.67
N ARG A 228 -22.57 -12.24 13.83
CA ARG A 228 -22.90 -13.15 12.72
C ARG A 228 -23.72 -12.47 11.62
N GLU A 229 -24.46 -11.41 11.93
CA GLU A 229 -25.14 -10.61 10.90
C GLU A 229 -24.15 -9.80 10.06
N ALA A 230 -22.96 -9.46 10.58
CA ALA A 230 -21.90 -8.89 9.75
C ALA A 230 -21.44 -9.88 8.67
N LEU A 231 -21.39 -11.19 8.99
CA LEU A 231 -21.08 -12.22 8.01
C LEU A 231 -22.18 -12.35 6.95
N LEU A 232 -23.45 -12.27 7.34
CA LEU A 232 -24.56 -12.27 6.38
C LEU A 232 -24.48 -11.07 5.44
N LEU A 233 -24.15 -9.88 5.97
CA LEU A 233 -23.93 -8.68 5.17
C LEU A 233 -22.73 -8.85 4.21
N LEU A 234 -21.68 -9.54 4.64
CA LEU A 234 -20.55 -9.87 3.78
C LEU A 234 -20.96 -10.82 2.64
N GLU A 235 -21.74 -11.87 2.94
CA GLU A 235 -22.28 -12.79 1.92
C GLU A 235 -23.19 -12.09 0.91
N ASP A 236 -24.04 -11.17 1.39
CA ASP A 236 -24.87 -10.35 0.50
C ASP A 236 -24.04 -9.42 -0.38
N LEU A 237 -22.94 -8.88 0.15
CA LEU A 237 -22.00 -8.07 -0.63
C LEU A 237 -21.29 -8.91 -1.71
N LYS A 238 -20.87 -10.15 -1.38
CA LYS A 238 -20.22 -11.09 -2.31
C LYS A 238 -21.08 -11.40 -3.54
N LYS A 239 -22.41 -11.42 -3.39
CA LYS A 239 -23.36 -11.65 -4.49
C LYS A 239 -23.34 -10.55 -5.56
N VAL A 240 -22.89 -9.35 -5.21
CA VAL A 240 -22.91 -8.18 -6.11
C VAL A 240 -21.51 -7.68 -6.48
N MET A 241 -20.50 -7.90 -5.63
CA MET A 241 -19.12 -7.47 -5.87
C MET A 241 -18.12 -8.25 -5.01
N ILE A 242 -16.84 -8.19 -5.39
CA ILE A 242 -15.75 -8.71 -4.54
C ILE A 242 -15.61 -7.79 -3.31
N PRO A 243 -15.72 -8.31 -2.07
CA PRO A 243 -15.55 -7.50 -0.87
C PRO A 243 -14.15 -6.89 -0.76
N SER A 244 -14.06 -5.73 -0.13
CA SER A 244 -12.76 -5.08 0.07
C SER A 244 -11.95 -5.76 1.17
N LYS A 245 -10.63 -5.57 1.16
CA LYS A 245 -9.75 -6.02 2.25
C LYS A 245 -10.18 -5.55 3.65
N LYS A 246 -10.86 -4.39 3.74
CA LYS A 246 -11.42 -3.89 5.01
C LYS A 246 -12.63 -4.69 5.46
N ASN A 247 -13.48 -5.13 4.53
CA ASN A 247 -14.66 -5.93 4.88
C ASN A 247 -14.25 -7.29 5.45
N TYR A 248 -13.25 -7.93 4.83
CA TYR A 248 -12.64 -9.14 5.36
C TYR A 248 -11.94 -8.89 6.70
N ASP A 249 -11.13 -7.83 6.82
CA ASP A 249 -10.47 -7.45 8.07
C ASP A 249 -11.46 -7.30 9.23
N ASP A 250 -12.53 -6.53 9.05
CA ASP A 250 -13.56 -6.32 10.07
C ASP A 250 -14.20 -7.67 10.48
N CYS A 251 -14.59 -8.52 9.52
CA CYS A 251 -15.22 -9.82 9.81
C CYS A 251 -14.27 -10.83 10.46
N ILE A 252 -13.00 -10.87 10.04
CA ILE A 252 -11.96 -11.72 10.63
C ILE A 252 -11.70 -11.28 12.08
N GLN A 253 -11.55 -9.97 12.34
CA GLN A 253 -11.40 -9.47 13.69
C GLN A 253 -12.63 -9.77 14.56
N GLY A 254 -13.83 -9.63 14.01
CA GLY A 254 -15.07 -10.00 14.69
C GLY A 254 -15.13 -11.49 15.07
N ALA A 255 -14.72 -12.38 14.16
CA ALA A 255 -14.67 -13.81 14.41
C ALA A 255 -13.63 -14.15 15.49
N LEU A 256 -12.42 -13.58 15.43
CA LEU A 256 -11.39 -13.76 16.45
C LEU A 256 -11.84 -13.21 17.82
N PHE A 257 -12.48 -12.05 17.86
CA PHE A 257 -13.02 -11.46 19.10
C PHE A 257 -14.02 -12.40 19.78
N HIS A 258 -14.83 -13.12 19.00
CA HIS A 258 -15.79 -14.11 19.48
C HIS A 258 -15.23 -15.54 19.53
N GLN A 259 -13.91 -15.71 19.44
CA GLN A 259 -13.19 -16.99 19.54
C GLN A 259 -13.55 -18.02 18.45
N ASP A 260 -14.11 -17.59 17.32
CA ASP A 260 -14.41 -18.44 16.17
C ASP A 260 -13.24 -18.43 15.16
N VAL A 261 -12.21 -19.19 15.51
CA VAL A 261 -10.96 -19.32 14.72
C VAL A 261 -11.21 -19.90 13.33
N ASN A 262 -12.15 -20.84 13.20
CA ASN A 262 -12.42 -21.51 11.94
C ASN A 262 -13.01 -20.53 10.92
N VAL A 263 -13.99 -19.73 11.34
CA VAL A 263 -14.55 -18.67 10.49
C VAL A 263 -13.48 -17.65 10.13
N ALA A 264 -12.69 -17.19 11.11
CA ALA A 264 -11.60 -16.24 10.86
C ALA A 264 -10.60 -16.77 9.81
N TRP A 265 -10.17 -18.03 9.94
CA TRP A 265 -9.22 -18.64 9.02
C TRP A 265 -9.82 -18.87 7.63
N ASN A 266 -11.08 -19.30 7.54
CA ASN A 266 -11.75 -19.51 6.26
C ASN A 266 -11.90 -18.20 5.49
N LEU A 267 -12.29 -17.11 6.16
CA LEU A 267 -12.34 -15.78 5.56
C LEU A 267 -10.97 -15.28 5.10
N TYR A 268 -9.91 -15.58 5.86
CA TYR A 268 -8.55 -15.27 5.46
C TYR A 268 -8.12 -16.04 4.20
N GLN A 269 -8.42 -17.34 4.10
CA GLN A 269 -8.14 -18.14 2.91
C GLN A 269 -8.96 -17.66 1.70
N GLU A 270 -10.24 -17.33 1.90
CA GLU A 270 -11.09 -16.77 0.86
C GLU A 270 -10.54 -15.43 0.34
N LEU A 271 -10.09 -14.55 1.23
CA LEU A 271 -9.42 -13.29 0.86
C LEU A 271 -8.21 -13.56 -0.03
N LEU A 272 -7.37 -14.55 0.30
CA LEU A 272 -6.20 -14.90 -0.50
C LEU A 272 -6.58 -15.51 -1.86
N ASN A 273 -7.63 -16.34 -1.91
CA ASN A 273 -8.12 -16.94 -3.15
C ASN A 273 -8.67 -15.91 -4.16
N HIS A 274 -9.01 -14.71 -3.69
CA HIS A 274 -9.39 -13.57 -4.52
C HIS A 274 -8.20 -12.67 -4.91
N ASP A 275 -6.97 -13.10 -4.68
CA ASP A 275 -5.74 -12.32 -4.90
C ASP A 275 -5.73 -10.96 -4.16
N ILE A 276 -6.47 -10.87 -3.06
CA ILE A 276 -6.53 -9.66 -2.24
C ILE A 276 -5.38 -9.72 -1.23
N VAL A 277 -4.54 -8.69 -1.22
CA VAL A 277 -3.49 -8.56 -0.20
C VAL A 277 -4.13 -8.19 1.15
N PRO A 278 -3.99 -9.02 2.20
CA PRO A 278 -4.56 -8.77 3.51
C PRO A 278 -3.97 -7.51 4.14
N MET A 279 -4.73 -6.87 5.01
CA MET A 279 -4.17 -5.78 5.82
C MET A 279 -3.19 -6.36 6.84
N LEU A 280 -2.09 -5.65 7.10
CA LEU A 280 -1.14 -6.07 8.14
C LEU A 280 -1.81 -6.14 9.52
N GLU A 281 -2.82 -5.31 9.77
CA GLU A 281 -3.67 -5.39 10.97
C GLU A 281 -4.45 -6.71 11.07
N THR A 282 -4.95 -7.23 9.94
CA THR A 282 -5.62 -8.54 9.90
C THR A 282 -4.65 -9.64 10.31
N LEU A 283 -3.43 -9.61 9.76
CA LEU A 283 -2.39 -10.59 10.09
C LEU A 283 -1.98 -10.46 11.57
N LYS A 284 -1.80 -9.22 12.06
CA LYS A 284 -1.50 -8.92 13.46
C LYS A 284 -2.56 -9.48 14.41
N ALA A 285 -3.85 -9.36 14.07
CA ALA A 285 -4.95 -9.85 14.90
C ALA A 285 -4.85 -11.35 15.19
N PHE A 286 -4.41 -12.17 14.21
CA PHE A 286 -4.17 -13.59 14.44
C PHE A 286 -3.06 -13.85 15.50
N PHE A 287 -1.98 -13.07 15.48
CA PHE A 287 -0.92 -13.20 16.49
C PHE A 287 -1.36 -12.68 17.87
N ASP A 288 -2.09 -11.56 17.91
CA ASP A 288 -2.63 -11.03 19.16
C ASP A 288 -3.59 -11.99 19.84
N PHE A 289 -4.43 -12.69 19.07
CA PHE A 289 -5.31 -13.74 19.56
C PHE A 289 -4.54 -15.00 19.95
N GLY A 290 -3.49 -15.34 19.20
CA GLY A 290 -2.70 -16.56 19.39
C GLY A 290 -1.90 -16.64 20.68
N LYS A 291 -1.62 -15.51 21.34
CA LYS A 291 -0.81 -15.46 22.57
C LYS A 291 -1.39 -16.27 23.73
N ASP A 292 -2.71 -16.45 23.75
CA ASP A 292 -3.43 -17.17 24.80
C ASP A 292 -3.79 -18.60 24.37
N MET A 293 -3.51 -18.97 23.11
CA MET A 293 -3.86 -20.25 22.51
C MET A 293 -2.70 -21.25 22.58
N LYS A 294 -3.01 -22.48 23.03
CA LYS A 294 -2.07 -23.61 23.11
C LYS A 294 -2.51 -24.73 22.17
N ASP A 295 -2.62 -24.40 20.89
CA ASP A 295 -3.01 -25.33 19.84
C ASP A 295 -1.94 -25.36 18.73
N ASP A 296 -1.43 -26.55 18.43
CA ASP A 296 -0.42 -26.77 17.39
C ASP A 296 -0.99 -26.46 15.99
N GLN A 297 -2.28 -26.72 15.77
CA GLN A 297 -2.91 -26.40 14.48
C GLN A 297 -2.96 -24.89 14.27
N TYR A 298 -3.30 -24.12 15.31
CA TYR A 298 -3.24 -22.66 15.26
C TYR A 298 -1.82 -22.14 15.06
N SER A 299 -0.84 -22.74 15.74
CA SER A 299 0.57 -22.39 15.57
C SER A 299 1.03 -22.58 14.12
N ASN A 300 0.63 -23.66 13.45
CA ASN A 300 0.91 -23.87 12.03
C ASN A 300 0.30 -22.79 11.14
N LYS A 301 -0.91 -22.30 11.45
CA LYS A 301 -1.54 -21.18 10.74
C LYS A 301 -0.71 -19.89 10.87
N LEU A 302 -0.17 -19.60 12.04
CA LEU A 302 0.68 -18.41 12.26
C LEU A 302 2.03 -18.52 11.54
N HIS A 303 2.65 -19.71 11.53
CA HIS A 303 3.84 -19.94 10.70
C HIS A 303 3.55 -19.72 9.21
N ASN A 304 2.39 -20.16 8.71
CA ASN A 304 1.98 -19.90 7.33
C ASN A 304 1.83 -18.39 7.03
N ILE A 305 1.39 -17.59 8.00
CA ILE A 305 1.38 -16.13 7.85
C ILE A 305 2.81 -15.56 7.73
N LEU A 306 3.77 -16.05 8.51
CA LEU A 306 5.17 -15.62 8.38
C LEU A 306 5.76 -16.00 7.02
N LEU A 307 5.42 -17.19 6.51
CA LEU A 307 5.79 -17.63 5.17
C LEU A 307 5.10 -16.77 4.10
N TYR A 308 3.85 -16.35 4.31
CA TYR A 308 3.16 -15.41 3.44
C TYR A 308 3.90 -14.06 3.39
N LEU A 309 4.34 -13.53 4.54
CA LEU A 309 5.15 -12.30 4.59
C LEU A 309 6.46 -12.46 3.80
N ARG A 310 7.17 -13.57 4.00
CA ARG A 310 8.40 -13.93 3.26
C ARG A 310 8.15 -14.00 1.74
N ASN A 311 7.10 -14.70 1.33
CA ASN A 311 6.84 -14.97 -0.09
C ASN A 311 6.38 -13.72 -0.86
N ASN A 312 5.78 -12.75 -0.17
CA ASN A 312 5.28 -11.52 -0.77
C ASN A 312 6.15 -10.29 -0.48
N GLN A 313 7.33 -10.48 0.14
CA GLN A 313 8.23 -9.40 0.57
C GLN A 313 7.51 -8.32 1.40
N LEU A 314 6.64 -8.76 2.30
CA LEU A 314 5.90 -7.89 3.20
C LEU A 314 6.59 -7.83 4.56
N TYR A 315 6.56 -6.65 5.16
CA TYR A 315 7.20 -6.39 6.44
C TYR A 315 6.14 -5.93 7.45
N PRO A 316 6.12 -6.50 8.67
CA PRO A 316 5.25 -6.00 9.73
C PRO A 316 5.63 -4.56 10.10
N GLY A 317 4.64 -3.78 10.55
CA GLY A 317 4.93 -2.56 11.30
C GLY A 317 5.43 -2.90 12.71
N GLU A 318 5.98 -1.91 13.41
CA GLU A 318 6.55 -2.10 14.76
C GLU A 318 5.57 -2.75 15.75
N SER A 319 4.30 -2.33 15.79
CA SER A 319 3.29 -2.92 16.68
C SER A 319 3.02 -4.39 16.36
N PHE A 320 3.01 -4.76 15.08
CA PHE A 320 2.85 -6.14 14.64
C PHE A 320 4.10 -6.97 14.97
N ALA A 321 5.31 -6.43 14.82
CA ALA A 321 6.52 -7.12 15.25
C ALA A 321 6.50 -7.43 16.76
N HIS A 322 5.96 -6.53 17.60
CA HIS A 322 5.74 -6.80 19.02
C HIS A 322 4.72 -7.93 19.26
N SER A 323 3.63 -7.98 18.50
CA SER A 323 2.65 -9.08 18.58
C SER A 323 3.28 -10.43 18.22
N ILE A 324 4.09 -10.47 17.14
CA ILE A 324 4.83 -11.67 16.75
C ILE A 324 5.79 -12.10 17.88
N LYS A 325 6.58 -11.17 18.41
CA LYS A 325 7.48 -11.43 19.55
C LYS A 325 6.74 -12.05 20.72
N THR A 326 5.63 -11.43 21.12
CA THR A 326 4.82 -11.85 22.26
C THR A 326 4.25 -13.25 22.04
N TRP A 327 3.77 -13.55 20.83
CA TRP A 327 3.29 -14.89 20.50
C TRP A 327 4.40 -15.94 20.61
N PHE A 328 5.57 -15.74 20.00
CA PHE A 328 6.67 -16.69 20.09
C PHE A 328 7.09 -16.96 21.55
N GLU A 329 7.21 -15.90 22.36
CA GLU A 329 7.56 -16.00 23.78
C GLU A 329 6.46 -16.65 24.64
N SER A 330 5.21 -16.70 24.15
CA SER A 330 4.10 -17.37 24.83
C SER A 330 4.06 -18.89 24.63
N ILE A 331 4.79 -19.42 23.63
CA ILE A 331 4.77 -20.85 23.29
C ILE A 331 5.39 -21.68 24.43
N PRO A 332 4.61 -22.52 25.14
CA PRO A 332 5.12 -23.29 26.27
C PRO A 332 6.18 -24.31 25.83
N GLY A 333 7.23 -24.48 26.63
CA GLY A 333 8.25 -25.52 26.41
C GLY A 333 9.32 -25.18 25.37
N GLU A 334 9.08 -24.23 24.46
CA GLU A 334 10.01 -23.90 23.37
C GLU A 334 11.06 -22.84 23.73
N GLN A 335 10.89 -22.15 24.86
CA GLN A 335 11.83 -21.16 25.42
C GLN A 335 12.34 -20.13 24.39
N TRP A 336 11.46 -19.65 23.52
CA TRP A 336 11.79 -18.59 22.58
C TRP A 336 12.14 -17.29 23.30
N LYS A 337 13.15 -16.60 22.80
CA LYS A 337 13.54 -15.26 23.23
C LYS A 337 13.55 -14.32 22.04
N GLY A 338 12.81 -13.21 22.15
CA GLY A 338 12.79 -12.16 21.13
C GLY A 338 13.64 -10.95 21.51
N GLN A 339 14.37 -10.41 20.53
CA GLN A 339 15.15 -9.17 20.66
C GLN A 339 15.01 -8.32 19.40
N PHE A 340 14.74 -7.02 19.58
CA PHE A 340 14.82 -6.06 18.49
C PHE A 340 16.29 -5.68 18.26
N THR A 341 16.74 -5.81 17.02
CA THR A 341 18.15 -5.77 16.65
C THR A 341 18.35 -5.11 15.28
N THR A 342 19.61 -4.93 14.90
CA THR A 342 20.03 -4.65 13.53
C THR A 342 20.99 -5.74 13.05
N ILE A 343 21.24 -5.76 11.74
CA ILE A 343 22.20 -6.67 11.10
C ILE A 343 23.47 -5.88 10.78
N GLN A 344 24.63 -6.46 11.04
CA GLN A 344 25.92 -5.88 10.68
C GLN A 344 26.11 -5.88 9.15
N GLN A 345 27.04 -5.06 8.64
CA GLN A 345 27.39 -5.08 7.22
C GLN A 345 27.90 -6.44 6.73
N SER A 346 28.44 -7.27 7.64
CA SER A 346 28.85 -8.65 7.38
C SER A 346 27.67 -9.60 7.12
N GLY A 347 26.45 -9.22 7.49
CA GLY A 347 25.26 -10.08 7.47
C GLY A 347 25.00 -10.81 8.79
N GLN A 348 25.76 -10.53 9.85
CA GLN A 348 25.55 -11.13 11.17
C GLN A 348 24.52 -10.36 11.99
N CYS A 349 23.60 -11.09 12.62
CA CYS A 349 22.64 -10.53 13.56
C CYS A 349 23.33 -10.09 14.86
N LEU A 350 23.12 -8.83 15.29
CA LEU A 350 23.68 -8.35 16.57
C LEU A 350 23.03 -8.99 17.81
N GLY A 351 21.85 -9.61 17.67
CA GLY A 351 21.16 -10.29 18.77
C GLY A 351 21.72 -11.67 19.06
N CYS A 352 21.72 -12.56 18.05
CA CYS A 352 22.10 -13.97 18.20
C CYS A 352 23.42 -14.35 17.53
N GLY A 353 24.07 -13.45 16.79
CA GLY A 353 25.31 -13.72 16.05
C GLY A 353 25.16 -14.55 14.77
N LYS A 354 23.97 -15.10 14.48
CA LYS A 354 23.74 -15.90 13.26
C LYS A 354 23.83 -15.04 12.00
N THR A 355 24.33 -15.64 10.93
CA THR A 355 24.38 -15.03 9.60
C THR A 355 23.02 -15.13 8.92
N VAL A 356 22.54 -14.00 8.43
CA VAL A 356 21.30 -13.85 7.65
C VAL A 356 21.50 -14.42 6.24
N GLU A 357 20.42 -14.87 5.61
CA GLU A 357 20.41 -15.35 4.22
C GLU A 357 21.14 -14.39 3.28
N SER A 358 21.90 -14.94 2.33
CA SER A 358 22.68 -14.13 1.39
C SER A 358 21.79 -13.42 0.36
N ILE A 359 22.21 -12.22 -0.04
CA ILE A 359 21.59 -11.52 -1.18
C ILE A 359 21.81 -12.24 -2.51
N HIS A 360 22.84 -13.09 -2.59
CA HIS A 360 23.16 -13.81 -3.81
C HIS A 360 22.12 -14.89 -4.09
N LEU A 361 21.70 -14.98 -5.36
CA LEU A 361 20.79 -16.01 -5.83
C LEU A 361 21.56 -17.33 -5.98
N SER A 362 20.91 -18.45 -5.64
CA SER A 362 21.44 -19.77 -6.04
C SER A 362 21.43 -19.90 -7.57
N SER A 363 22.19 -20.86 -8.11
CA SER A 363 22.21 -21.09 -9.56
C SER A 363 20.82 -21.44 -10.10
N GLU A 364 20.02 -22.20 -9.34
CA GLU A 364 18.64 -22.57 -9.69
C GLU A 364 17.70 -21.36 -9.62
N GLU A 365 17.82 -20.54 -8.56
CA GLU A 365 17.05 -19.30 -8.43
C GLU A 365 17.35 -18.33 -9.59
N TYR A 366 18.62 -18.23 -9.98
CA TYR A 366 19.09 -17.35 -11.03
C TYR A 366 18.58 -17.78 -12.42
N GLU A 367 18.75 -19.06 -12.78
CA GLU A 367 18.24 -19.55 -14.07
C GLU A 367 16.71 -19.48 -14.14
N PHE A 368 16.00 -19.76 -13.04
CA PHE A 368 14.55 -19.57 -12.98
C PHE A 368 14.15 -18.10 -13.25
N LEU A 369 14.81 -17.15 -12.58
CA LEU A 369 14.54 -15.73 -12.77
C LEU A 369 14.86 -15.31 -14.21
N LYS A 370 16.02 -15.71 -14.72
CA LYS A 370 16.48 -15.40 -16.08
C LYS A 370 15.48 -15.90 -17.12
N GLU A 371 15.07 -17.16 -17.07
CA GLU A 371 14.07 -17.69 -18.02
C GLU A 371 12.74 -16.95 -17.96
N LYS A 372 12.29 -16.58 -16.75
CA LYS A 372 11.04 -15.83 -16.57
C LYS A 372 11.13 -14.43 -17.14
N ILE A 373 12.19 -13.68 -16.83
CA ILE A 373 12.39 -12.33 -17.39
C ILE A 373 12.55 -12.39 -18.92
N MET A 374 13.26 -13.38 -19.45
CA MET A 374 13.41 -13.57 -20.90
C MET A 374 12.05 -13.81 -21.57
N ARG A 375 11.21 -14.69 -21.01
CA ARG A 375 9.88 -14.97 -21.58
C ARG A 375 8.91 -13.80 -21.40
N ASP A 376 8.86 -13.21 -20.21
CA ASP A 376 7.77 -12.30 -19.85
C ASP A 376 8.05 -10.85 -20.25
N VAL A 377 9.30 -10.40 -20.14
CA VAL A 377 9.69 -9.00 -20.40
C VAL A 377 10.25 -8.81 -21.80
N ILE A 378 10.97 -9.80 -22.33
CA ILE A 378 11.67 -9.69 -23.62
C ILE A 378 10.84 -10.29 -24.76
N ASP A 379 10.30 -11.49 -24.57
CA ASP A 379 9.47 -12.17 -25.57
C ASP A 379 7.95 -11.90 -25.38
N GLY A 380 7.56 -11.42 -24.19
CA GLY A 380 6.19 -11.08 -23.84
C GLY A 380 5.59 -10.09 -24.82
N GLY A 381 4.28 -10.20 -25.08
CA GLY A 381 3.55 -9.41 -26.08
C GLY A 381 3.62 -7.88 -25.89
N ASP A 382 2.78 -7.15 -26.62
CA ASP A 382 2.84 -5.68 -26.79
C ASP A 382 2.88 -4.83 -25.49
N GLN A 383 2.64 -5.42 -24.31
CA GLN A 383 2.78 -4.74 -23.02
C GLN A 383 4.21 -4.28 -22.69
N TYR A 384 5.24 -4.98 -23.20
CA TYR A 384 6.66 -4.62 -23.01
C TYR A 384 7.38 -4.22 -24.31
N LYS A 385 6.75 -4.43 -25.48
CA LYS A 385 7.31 -4.09 -26.79
C LYS A 385 7.19 -2.60 -27.11
N LYS A 386 7.94 -1.77 -26.39
CA LYS A 386 8.24 -0.39 -26.84
C LYS A 386 9.49 -0.33 -27.72
N THR A 387 10.05 -1.48 -28.08
CA THR A 387 11.26 -1.63 -28.87
C THR A 387 10.95 -2.47 -30.11
N THR A 388 11.60 -2.17 -31.24
CA THR A 388 11.35 -2.93 -32.48
C THR A 388 11.94 -4.35 -32.35
N PRO A 389 11.23 -5.40 -32.82
CA PRO A 389 11.76 -6.77 -32.80
C PRO A 389 13.10 -6.92 -33.52
N GLN A 390 13.31 -6.13 -34.58
CA GLN A 390 14.56 -6.09 -35.33
C GLN A 390 15.72 -5.56 -34.47
N GLU A 391 15.48 -4.48 -33.72
CA GLU A 391 16.51 -3.92 -32.84
C GLU A 391 16.82 -4.85 -31.66
N LEU A 392 15.80 -5.50 -31.09
CA LEU A 392 16.00 -6.51 -30.06
C LEU A 392 16.86 -7.67 -30.57
N LYS A 393 16.55 -8.21 -31.75
CA LYS A 393 17.35 -9.28 -32.36
C LYS A 393 18.79 -8.85 -32.65
N ARG A 394 18.99 -7.61 -33.11
CA ARG A 394 20.32 -7.02 -33.30
C ARG A 394 21.10 -6.98 -31.98
N PHE A 395 20.45 -6.59 -30.89
CA PHE A 395 21.07 -6.54 -29.57
C PHE A 395 21.40 -7.93 -29.02
N GLN A 396 20.46 -8.89 -29.12
CA GLN A 396 20.68 -10.27 -28.69
C GLN A 396 21.88 -10.89 -29.41
N ASN A 397 22.00 -10.67 -30.73
CA ASN A 397 23.16 -11.12 -31.49
C ASN A 397 24.44 -10.46 -30.98
N PHE A 398 24.44 -9.14 -30.78
CA PHE A 398 25.60 -8.42 -30.25
C PHE A 398 26.09 -9.00 -28.92
N VAL A 399 25.20 -9.21 -27.95
CA VAL A 399 25.57 -9.75 -26.64
C VAL A 399 26.10 -11.19 -26.74
N LYS A 400 25.53 -12.03 -27.63
CA LYS A 400 25.98 -13.42 -27.84
C LYS A 400 27.40 -13.54 -28.38
N TYR A 401 27.87 -12.55 -29.15
CA TYR A 401 29.23 -12.52 -29.70
C TYR A 401 30.25 -11.86 -28.77
N CYS A 402 29.80 -11.28 -27.66
CA CYS A 402 30.68 -10.71 -26.65
C CYS A 402 30.91 -11.72 -25.50
N PRO A 403 32.08 -11.69 -24.84
CA PRO A 403 32.24 -12.37 -23.56
C PRO A 403 31.28 -11.78 -22.51
N PRO A 404 30.98 -12.52 -21.43
CA PRO A 404 30.21 -11.99 -20.32
C PRO A 404 30.76 -10.66 -19.79
N PHE A 405 29.86 -9.70 -19.56
CA PHE A 405 30.23 -8.42 -18.98
C PHE A 405 30.21 -8.50 -17.45
N ASP A 406 31.09 -7.73 -16.81
CA ASP A 406 31.07 -7.55 -15.35
C ASP A 406 30.10 -6.44 -14.94
N VAL A 407 29.95 -5.41 -15.78
CA VAL A 407 29.10 -4.24 -15.50
C VAL A 407 28.38 -3.77 -16.77
N VAL A 408 27.05 -3.67 -16.72
CA VAL A 408 26.22 -3.02 -17.74
C VAL A 408 25.78 -1.63 -17.27
N ILE A 409 25.99 -0.60 -18.08
CA ILE A 409 25.71 0.79 -17.75
C ILE A 409 24.58 1.32 -18.61
N ASP A 410 23.54 1.84 -17.97
CA ASP A 410 22.55 2.70 -18.61
C ASP A 410 23.15 4.10 -18.80
N GLY A 411 23.74 4.32 -19.97
CA GLY A 411 24.56 5.49 -20.24
C GLY A 411 23.79 6.81 -20.15
N LEU A 412 22.52 6.83 -20.58
CA LEU A 412 21.71 8.05 -20.57
C LEU A 412 21.24 8.40 -19.15
N ASN A 413 20.83 7.41 -18.36
CA ASN A 413 20.42 7.65 -16.97
C ASN A 413 21.61 8.05 -16.10
N VAL A 414 22.78 7.44 -16.29
CA VAL A 414 24.01 7.79 -15.57
C VAL A 414 24.50 9.19 -15.95
N ALA A 415 24.49 9.53 -17.23
CA ALA A 415 24.95 10.85 -17.68
C ALA A 415 24.10 12.00 -17.12
N LYS A 416 22.81 11.77 -16.90
CA LYS A 416 21.86 12.75 -16.33
C LYS A 416 21.89 12.82 -14.79
N MET A 417 22.79 12.11 -14.11
CA MET A 417 22.85 12.13 -12.65
C MET A 417 23.18 13.51 -12.07
N PHE A 418 23.97 14.32 -12.79
CA PHE A 418 24.41 15.64 -12.36
C PHE A 418 23.87 16.71 -13.33
N PRO A 419 22.73 17.37 -13.03
CA PRO A 419 22.06 18.28 -13.98
C PRO A 419 22.89 19.46 -14.49
N LYS A 420 23.93 19.86 -13.75
CA LYS A 420 24.82 20.98 -14.08
C LYS A 420 26.13 20.54 -14.75
N ALA A 421 26.37 19.24 -14.84
CA ALA A 421 27.58 18.69 -15.46
C ALA A 421 27.31 18.30 -16.92
N ARG A 422 28.38 18.27 -17.72
CA ARG A 422 28.32 17.76 -19.09
C ARG A 422 28.12 16.25 -19.09
N GLU A 423 27.08 15.79 -19.77
CA GLU A 423 26.65 14.40 -19.84
C GLU A 423 27.77 13.45 -20.30
N SER A 424 28.46 13.77 -21.40
CA SER A 424 29.55 12.93 -21.91
C SER A 424 30.74 12.83 -20.94
N GLN A 425 31.03 13.88 -20.18
CA GLN A 425 32.12 13.87 -19.20
C GLN A 425 31.78 13.02 -17.96
N VAL A 426 30.52 13.08 -17.50
CA VAL A 426 30.04 12.26 -16.39
C VAL A 426 30.17 10.79 -16.74
N LEU A 427 29.67 10.40 -17.92
CA LEU A 427 29.74 9.03 -18.40
C LEU A 427 31.19 8.57 -18.58
N LEU A 428 32.05 9.40 -19.17
CA LEU A 428 33.48 9.10 -19.36
C LEU A 428 34.18 8.83 -18.03
N ASN A 429 33.87 9.60 -16.98
CA ASN A 429 34.46 9.39 -15.67
C ASN A 429 34.07 8.02 -15.09
N VAL A 430 32.79 7.61 -15.23
CA VAL A 430 32.30 6.31 -14.74
C VAL A 430 32.96 5.17 -15.52
N VAL A 431 32.96 5.24 -16.84
CA VAL A 431 33.57 4.23 -17.72
C VAL A 431 35.06 4.10 -17.44
N SER A 432 35.79 5.23 -17.40
CA SER A 432 37.22 5.25 -17.11
C SER A 432 37.55 4.69 -15.72
N HIS A 433 36.67 4.89 -14.73
CA HIS A 433 36.88 4.37 -13.39
C HIS A 433 36.73 2.84 -13.34
N LEU A 434 35.72 2.29 -14.02
CA LEU A 434 35.49 0.85 -14.08
C LEU A 434 36.54 0.13 -14.96
N ALA A 435 36.90 0.73 -16.10
CA ALA A 435 37.94 0.18 -16.98
C ALA A 435 39.30 0.08 -16.29
N LYS A 436 39.65 1.03 -15.40
CA LYS A 436 40.88 0.96 -14.57
C LYS A 436 40.91 -0.21 -13.60
N GLN A 437 39.77 -0.84 -13.32
CA GLN A 437 39.66 -2.03 -12.48
C GLN A 437 39.70 -3.32 -13.31
N ASN A 438 40.01 -3.23 -14.62
CA ASN A 438 40.02 -4.34 -15.57
C ASN A 438 38.67 -5.06 -15.72
N LEU A 439 37.56 -4.35 -15.47
CA LEU A 439 36.21 -4.89 -15.64
C LEU A 439 35.77 -4.84 -17.11
N GLN A 440 35.07 -5.88 -17.56
CA GLN A 440 34.37 -5.89 -18.85
C GLN A 440 33.11 -5.05 -18.76
N VAL A 441 33.09 -3.91 -19.43
CA VAL A 441 32.00 -2.93 -19.34
C VAL A 441 31.22 -2.85 -20.65
N LEU A 442 29.89 -2.97 -20.56
CA LEU A 442 28.95 -2.63 -21.63
C LEU A 442 28.24 -1.32 -21.31
N VAL A 443 28.25 -0.38 -22.23
CA VAL A 443 27.49 0.86 -22.14
C VAL A 443 26.33 0.84 -23.14
N LEU A 444 25.11 0.95 -22.61
CA LEU A 444 23.90 1.13 -23.38
C LEU A 444 23.68 2.62 -23.59
N GLY A 445 23.68 3.04 -24.85
CA GLY A 445 23.51 4.43 -25.24
C GLY A 445 22.45 4.59 -26.32
N ARG A 446 22.23 5.85 -26.72
CA ARG A 446 21.29 6.22 -27.77
C ARG A 446 22.02 6.84 -28.95
N LYS A 447 21.50 6.66 -30.16
CA LYS A 447 22.10 7.23 -31.38
C LYS A 447 22.36 8.74 -31.29
N HIS A 448 21.52 9.52 -30.59
CA HIS A 448 21.76 10.96 -30.42
C HIS A 448 23.03 11.30 -29.61
N MET A 449 23.56 10.36 -28.81
CA MET A 449 24.81 10.55 -28.05
C MET A 449 26.04 10.62 -28.96
N LEU A 450 25.94 10.13 -30.20
CA LEU A 450 27.00 10.20 -31.20
C LEU A 450 27.04 11.57 -31.92
N THR A 451 25.97 12.34 -31.84
CA THR A 451 25.87 13.65 -32.49
C THR A 451 26.56 14.71 -31.66
N GLN A 452 27.59 15.36 -32.21
CA GLN A 452 28.32 16.45 -31.56
C GLN A 452 27.36 17.58 -31.14
N ASN A 453 27.36 17.92 -29.85
CA ASN A 453 26.65 19.08 -29.30
C ASN A 453 27.29 19.55 -27.99
N SER A 454 26.65 20.49 -27.28
CA SER A 454 27.17 21.02 -26.01
C SER A 454 27.22 19.99 -24.88
N ARG A 455 26.36 18.96 -24.94
CA ARG A 455 26.20 17.88 -23.96
C ARG A 455 27.06 16.65 -24.28
N TRP A 456 27.19 16.34 -25.56
CA TRP A 456 27.90 15.16 -26.08
C TRP A 456 29.06 15.56 -26.98
N ARG A 457 30.29 15.34 -26.49
CA ARG A 457 31.53 15.60 -27.25
C ARG A 457 32.04 14.32 -27.90
N ARG A 458 32.28 14.39 -29.21
CA ARG A 458 32.80 13.27 -30.03
C ARG A 458 34.13 12.73 -29.51
N VAL A 459 35.06 13.60 -29.12
CA VAL A 459 36.38 13.19 -28.57
C VAL A 459 36.21 12.38 -27.27
N GLU A 460 35.26 12.76 -26.42
CA GLU A 460 34.98 12.05 -25.17
C GLU A 460 34.30 10.69 -25.46
N MET A 461 33.39 10.64 -26.42
CA MET A 461 32.73 9.41 -26.88
C MET A 461 33.72 8.40 -27.49
N GLU A 462 34.59 8.84 -28.40
CA GLU A 462 35.61 8.00 -29.03
C GLU A 462 36.59 7.44 -27.98
N LYS A 463 36.92 8.22 -26.95
CA LYS A 463 37.73 7.76 -25.83
C LYS A 463 37.05 6.66 -25.03
N MET A 464 35.74 6.78 -24.75
CA MET A 464 34.98 5.75 -24.04
C MET A 464 34.86 4.47 -24.85
N GLN A 465 34.61 4.57 -26.17
CA GLN A 465 34.48 3.40 -27.05
C GLN A 465 35.78 2.59 -27.18
N LYS A 466 36.94 3.18 -26.88
CA LYS A 466 38.22 2.47 -26.79
C LYS A 466 38.39 1.71 -25.47
N GLN A 467 37.59 2.01 -24.45
CA GLN A 467 37.72 1.47 -23.09
C GLN A 467 36.61 0.49 -22.71
N ALA A 468 35.46 0.54 -23.38
CA ALA A 468 34.29 -0.27 -23.09
C ALA A 468 33.53 -0.61 -24.37
N SER A 469 32.74 -1.68 -24.34
CA SER A 469 31.82 -2.02 -25.42
C SER A 469 30.61 -1.09 -25.38
N PHE A 470 30.12 -0.69 -26.55
CA PHE A 470 28.95 0.19 -26.68
C PHE A 470 27.89 -0.42 -27.57
N PHE A 471 26.65 -0.32 -27.14
CA PHE A 471 25.49 -0.55 -27.99
C PHE A 471 24.62 0.70 -28.05
N PHE A 472 24.38 1.23 -29.24
CA PHE A 472 23.54 2.42 -29.45
C PHE A 472 22.17 2.03 -29.98
N ALA A 473 21.18 2.08 -29.08
CA ALA A 473 19.77 1.89 -29.40
C ALA A 473 19.18 3.14 -30.08
N ASP A 474 18.06 2.96 -30.76
CA ASP A 474 17.25 4.02 -31.33
C ASP A 474 16.72 4.96 -30.24
N ASN A 475 16.52 6.24 -30.57
CA ASN A 475 16.10 7.26 -29.60
C ASN A 475 14.67 7.07 -29.07
N ILE A 476 13.90 6.16 -29.67
CA ILE A 476 12.50 5.88 -29.34
C ILE A 476 12.31 4.67 -28.41
N SER A 477 13.31 3.78 -28.35
CA SER A 477 13.23 2.53 -27.59
C SER A 477 13.27 2.79 -26.07
N GLU A 478 12.92 1.83 -25.23
CA GLU A 478 13.23 1.90 -23.79
C GLU A 478 14.53 1.15 -23.50
N ASP A 479 15.34 1.66 -22.56
CA ASP A 479 16.66 1.07 -22.25
C ASP A 479 16.54 -0.18 -21.35
N ASP A 480 15.45 -0.29 -20.59
CA ASP A 480 15.29 -1.32 -19.56
C ASP A 480 15.35 -2.76 -20.09
N PRO A 481 14.71 -3.13 -21.23
CA PRO A 481 14.80 -4.51 -21.75
C PRO A 481 16.24 -4.88 -22.16
N PHE A 482 17.00 -3.93 -22.71
CA PHE A 482 18.40 -4.16 -23.10
C PHE A 482 19.29 -4.32 -21.86
N LEU A 483 19.07 -3.48 -20.85
CA LEU A 483 19.79 -3.52 -19.58
C LEU A 483 19.56 -4.87 -18.87
N LEU A 484 18.30 -5.29 -18.74
CA LEU A 484 17.93 -6.57 -18.14
C LEU A 484 18.53 -7.74 -18.92
N TYR A 485 18.38 -7.74 -20.25
CA TYR A 485 18.88 -8.82 -21.09
C TYR A 485 20.39 -8.99 -20.97
N ALA A 486 21.18 -7.92 -21.14
CA ALA A 486 22.63 -8.03 -21.08
C ALA A 486 23.14 -8.45 -19.70
N THR A 487 22.52 -7.94 -18.64
CA THR A 487 22.93 -8.27 -17.27
C THR A 487 22.61 -9.73 -16.94
N LEU A 488 21.40 -10.20 -17.27
CA LEU A 488 20.98 -11.58 -17.02
C LEU A 488 21.68 -12.60 -17.95
N HIS A 489 22.02 -12.19 -19.18
CA HIS A 489 22.75 -13.05 -20.10
C HIS A 489 24.22 -13.20 -19.70
N SER A 490 24.83 -12.16 -19.12
CA SER A 490 26.24 -12.20 -18.68
C SER A 490 26.42 -13.12 -17.47
N GLY A 491 25.43 -13.21 -16.58
CA GLY A 491 25.42 -14.17 -15.48
C GLY A 491 25.32 -13.52 -14.10
N ASN A 492 25.25 -14.34 -13.05
CA ASN A 492 25.00 -13.93 -11.66
C ASN A 492 26.12 -13.07 -11.03
N HIS A 493 27.25 -12.89 -11.73
CA HIS A 493 28.32 -11.99 -11.32
C HIS A 493 28.13 -10.55 -11.86
N CYS A 494 27.37 -10.40 -12.95
CA CYS A 494 27.26 -9.15 -13.69
C CYS A 494 26.40 -8.14 -12.93
N LYS A 495 26.96 -6.96 -12.66
CA LYS A 495 26.25 -5.85 -12.03
C LYS A 495 25.71 -4.89 -13.07
N PHE A 496 24.83 -3.99 -12.66
CA PHE A 496 24.33 -2.95 -13.53
C PHE A 496 24.22 -1.59 -12.84
N ILE A 497 24.37 -0.52 -13.61
CA ILE A 497 24.27 0.86 -13.13
C ILE A 497 23.13 1.54 -13.87
N THR A 498 22.08 1.87 -13.12
CA THR A 498 21.00 2.76 -13.58
C THR A 498 20.44 3.55 -12.38
N LYS A 499 19.83 4.69 -12.69
CA LYS A 499 19.07 5.48 -11.70
C LYS A 499 17.63 4.96 -11.58
N ASP A 500 17.14 4.19 -12.54
CA ASP A 500 15.80 3.64 -12.47
C ASP A 500 15.72 2.57 -11.35
N LEU A 501 14.59 2.55 -10.65
CA LEU A 501 14.29 1.56 -9.62
C LEU A 501 13.46 0.40 -10.18
N MET A 502 13.19 0.39 -11.49
CA MET A 502 12.55 -0.70 -12.24
C MET A 502 11.18 -1.11 -11.67
N ARG A 503 10.44 -0.12 -11.16
CA ARG A 503 9.19 -0.34 -10.41
C ARG A 503 8.11 -0.95 -11.28
N ASP A 504 7.97 -0.45 -12.51
CA ASP A 504 6.94 -0.89 -13.44
C ASP A 504 7.25 -2.33 -13.91
N HIS A 505 8.52 -2.65 -14.18
CA HIS A 505 8.96 -4.01 -14.53
C HIS A 505 8.64 -5.01 -13.43
N ARG A 506 8.93 -4.68 -12.16
CA ARG A 506 8.58 -5.54 -11.03
C ARG A 506 7.07 -5.75 -10.92
N ALA A 507 6.27 -4.68 -11.09
CA ALA A 507 4.83 -4.75 -10.95
C ALA A 507 4.14 -5.59 -12.04
N CYS A 508 4.75 -5.68 -13.22
CA CYS A 508 4.20 -6.45 -14.33
C CYS A 508 4.58 -7.94 -14.29
N LEU A 509 5.45 -8.38 -13.37
CA LEU A 509 5.75 -9.81 -13.18
C LEU A 509 4.54 -10.52 -12.56
N PRO A 510 4.10 -11.66 -13.12
CA PRO A 510 2.81 -12.24 -12.79
C PRO A 510 2.77 -12.92 -11.42
N ASP A 511 3.90 -13.48 -10.95
CA ASP A 511 3.93 -14.29 -9.74
C ASP A 511 4.82 -13.69 -8.63
N ALA A 512 4.40 -13.83 -7.38
CA ALA A 512 5.07 -13.28 -6.20
C ALA A 512 6.50 -13.82 -6.01
N LYS A 513 6.74 -15.08 -6.39
CA LYS A 513 8.07 -15.70 -6.30
C LYS A 513 9.05 -15.01 -7.25
N THR A 514 8.67 -14.79 -8.51
CA THR A 514 9.47 -14.07 -9.50
C THR A 514 9.67 -12.62 -9.09
N GLN A 515 8.64 -11.94 -8.59
CA GLN A 515 8.77 -10.58 -8.04
C GLN A 515 9.78 -10.51 -6.89
N ARG A 516 9.77 -11.48 -5.98
CA ARG A 516 10.74 -11.57 -4.87
C ARG A 516 12.15 -11.79 -5.39
N LEU A 517 12.35 -12.77 -6.26
CA LEU A 517 13.67 -13.07 -6.83
C LEU A 517 14.21 -11.90 -7.64
N PHE A 518 13.35 -11.20 -8.40
CA PHE A 518 13.73 -9.99 -9.12
C PHE A 518 14.19 -8.88 -8.16
N PHE A 519 13.48 -8.70 -7.04
CA PHE A 519 13.86 -7.69 -6.04
C PHE A 519 15.13 -8.06 -5.27
N LYS A 520 15.34 -9.34 -4.94
CA LYS A 520 16.60 -9.87 -4.39
C LYS A 520 17.75 -9.64 -5.37
N TRP A 521 17.55 -9.99 -6.64
CA TRP A 521 18.52 -9.77 -7.72
C TRP A 521 18.85 -8.28 -7.88
N GLN A 522 17.84 -7.42 -7.97
CA GLN A 522 18.04 -5.97 -8.10
C GLN A 522 18.89 -5.42 -6.96
N GLN A 523 18.59 -5.77 -5.71
CA GLN A 523 19.36 -5.33 -4.55
C GLN A 523 20.81 -5.83 -4.58
N GLY A 524 21.04 -7.06 -5.03
CA GLY A 524 22.37 -7.66 -5.13
C GLY A 524 23.21 -7.20 -6.33
N HIS A 525 22.59 -6.65 -7.38
CA HIS A 525 23.24 -6.39 -8.67
C HIS A 525 23.21 -4.91 -9.10
N GLN A 526 22.31 -4.09 -8.53
CA GLN A 526 22.22 -2.66 -8.87
C GLN A 526 23.27 -1.84 -8.10
N LEU A 527 24.21 -1.26 -8.84
CA LEU A 527 25.24 -0.37 -8.32
C LEU A 527 24.76 1.09 -8.30
N ALA A 528 24.71 1.65 -7.09
CA ALA A 528 24.38 3.05 -6.86
C ALA A 528 25.63 3.94 -6.82
N ILE A 529 25.67 5.01 -7.60
CA ILE A 529 26.76 6.00 -7.53
C ILE A 529 26.48 7.00 -6.40
N VAL A 530 27.46 7.20 -5.50
CA VAL A 530 27.35 8.05 -4.29
C VAL A 530 28.04 9.42 -4.44
N SER A 531 28.69 9.67 -5.59
CA SER A 531 29.47 10.90 -5.78
C SER A 531 28.62 12.17 -5.58
N LYS A 532 29.13 13.09 -4.75
CA LYS A 532 28.41 14.30 -4.29
C LYS A 532 28.47 15.46 -5.28
N HIS A 533 29.47 15.51 -6.17
CA HIS A 533 29.69 16.63 -7.08
C HIS A 533 30.48 16.21 -8.34
N PRO A 534 30.32 16.94 -9.46
CA PRO A 534 31.08 16.70 -10.69
C PRO A 534 32.59 16.82 -10.43
N GLY A 535 33.36 15.78 -10.79
CA GLY A 535 34.83 15.75 -10.61
C GLY A 535 35.32 15.08 -9.32
N ALA A 536 34.45 14.80 -8.35
CA ALA A 536 34.81 13.98 -7.20
C ALA A 536 35.07 12.52 -7.61
N LYS A 537 35.92 11.81 -6.86
CA LYS A 537 36.20 10.39 -7.07
C LYS A 537 34.89 9.61 -7.06
N ILE A 538 34.62 8.88 -8.14
CA ILE A 538 33.45 8.02 -8.23
C ILE A 538 33.58 6.92 -7.21
N THR A 539 32.55 6.79 -6.39
CA THR A 539 32.39 5.73 -5.39
C THR A 539 31.01 5.13 -5.57
N PHE A 540 30.95 3.82 -5.39
CA PHE A 540 29.71 3.07 -5.41
C PHE A 540 29.28 2.77 -3.99
N GLN A 541 27.98 2.71 -3.80
CA GLN A 541 27.43 2.26 -2.54
C GLN A 541 27.76 0.79 -2.31
N HIS A 542 28.07 0.45 -1.07
CA HIS A 542 28.24 -0.94 -0.68
C HIS A 542 26.90 -1.68 -0.81
N ILE A 543 26.87 -2.76 -1.57
CA ILE A 543 25.73 -3.67 -1.68
C ILE A 543 25.70 -4.53 -0.42
N LEU A 544 24.56 -4.59 0.27
CA LEU A 544 24.40 -5.47 1.44
C LEU A 544 24.67 -6.92 1.04
N SER A 545 25.43 -7.67 1.84
CA SER A 545 25.74 -9.08 1.57
C SER A 545 24.58 -10.03 1.89
N TYR A 546 23.53 -9.52 2.52
CA TYR A 546 22.40 -10.27 3.06
C TYR A 546 21.06 -9.81 2.48
N ASP A 547 20.11 -10.74 2.38
CA ASP A 547 18.75 -10.49 1.95
C ASP A 547 17.89 -9.98 3.11
N THR A 548 17.18 -8.88 2.87
CA THR A 548 16.27 -8.28 3.85
C THR A 548 14.87 -8.83 3.66
N VAL A 549 14.66 -10.07 4.11
CA VAL A 549 13.39 -10.80 4.01
C VAL A 549 13.10 -11.53 5.32
N VAL A 550 11.82 -11.79 5.61
CA VAL A 550 11.42 -12.72 6.69
C VAL A 550 12.05 -14.08 6.43
N GLN A 551 12.77 -14.62 7.41
CA GLN A 551 13.55 -15.85 7.23
C GLN A 551 13.63 -16.68 8.51
N THR A 552 13.88 -17.97 8.34
CA THR A 552 13.94 -18.94 9.44
C THR A 552 14.97 -20.04 9.17
N THR A 553 15.60 -20.52 10.25
CA THR A 553 16.44 -21.73 10.27
C THR A 553 15.75 -22.88 11.02
N GLY A 554 14.44 -22.76 11.29
CA GLY A 554 13.69 -23.63 12.19
C GLY A 554 13.86 -23.22 13.65
N ASP A 555 15.09 -23.21 14.16
CA ASP A 555 15.43 -22.84 15.54
C ASP A 555 15.57 -21.31 15.76
N SER A 556 15.53 -20.51 14.69
CA SER A 556 15.52 -19.06 14.75
C SER A 556 14.67 -18.42 13.66
N TRP A 557 14.18 -17.22 13.92
CA TRP A 557 13.51 -16.34 12.96
C TRP A 557 14.15 -14.96 12.96
N HIS A 558 14.34 -14.39 11.78
CA HIS A 558 14.74 -13.00 11.59
C HIS A 558 13.67 -12.31 10.74
N ILE A 559 13.02 -11.30 11.32
CA ILE A 559 11.85 -10.64 10.75
C ILE A 559 12.16 -9.15 10.62
N PRO A 560 12.44 -8.64 9.40
CA PRO A 560 12.61 -7.21 9.18
C PRO A 560 11.26 -6.50 9.37
N TYR A 561 11.26 -5.33 10.03
CA TYR A 561 10.01 -4.60 10.33
C TYR A 561 10.14 -3.09 10.12
N ASP A 562 9.02 -2.46 9.77
CA ASP A 562 8.91 -1.02 9.52
C ASP A 562 8.81 -0.22 10.84
N ASP A 563 9.71 0.74 10.99
CA ASP A 563 9.75 1.69 12.11
C ASP A 563 8.69 2.78 11.89
N ASN A 564 7.84 3.01 12.90
CA ASN A 564 6.77 4.01 12.85
C ASN A 564 7.28 5.43 12.56
N LEU A 565 8.54 5.72 12.89
CA LEU A 565 9.15 7.03 12.68
C LEU A 565 9.72 7.21 11.26
N VAL A 566 9.82 6.13 10.49
CA VAL A 566 10.48 6.12 9.17
C VAL A 566 9.52 5.62 8.10
N GLU A 567 9.09 6.54 7.24
CA GLU A 567 8.31 6.18 6.06
C GLU A 567 9.19 5.45 5.03
N ARG A 568 8.81 4.21 4.68
CA ARG A 568 9.49 3.35 3.72
C ARG A 568 8.69 3.27 2.41
N TYR A 569 9.38 3.40 1.28
CA TYR A 569 8.80 3.15 -0.04
C TYR A 569 8.88 1.68 -0.46
N SER A 570 8.10 1.26 -1.45
CA SER A 570 8.02 -0.15 -1.88
C SER A 570 9.32 -0.77 -2.39
N TYR A 571 10.24 0.06 -2.89
CA TYR A 571 11.58 -0.35 -3.33
C TYR A 571 12.62 -0.26 -2.22
N GLU A 572 12.26 0.23 -1.03
CA GLU A 572 13.14 0.25 0.12
C GLU A 572 12.86 -0.96 1.02
N VAL A 573 13.87 -1.36 1.78
CA VAL A 573 13.86 -2.43 2.76
C VAL A 573 14.09 -1.89 4.17
N PRO A 574 13.50 -2.54 5.19
CA PRO A 574 13.71 -2.14 6.58
C PRO A 574 15.17 -2.25 7.03
N THR A 575 15.55 -1.45 8.02
CA THR A 575 16.87 -1.53 8.68
C THR A 575 16.79 -2.16 10.07
N LYS A 576 15.58 -2.29 10.61
CA LYS A 576 15.30 -2.88 11.92
C LYS A 576 14.79 -4.30 11.77
N TRP A 577 15.16 -5.15 12.73
CA TRP A 577 14.88 -6.57 12.71
C TRP A 577 14.39 -7.06 14.07
N LEU A 578 13.45 -7.98 14.06
CA LEU A 578 13.12 -8.82 15.21
C LEU A 578 13.90 -10.14 15.05
N CYS A 579 14.78 -10.42 15.99
CA CYS A 579 15.47 -11.70 16.12
C CYS A 579 14.74 -12.55 17.17
N LEU A 580 14.39 -13.77 16.80
CA LEU A 580 13.79 -14.76 17.66
C LEU A 580 14.67 -16.00 17.61
N HIS A 581 15.09 -16.50 18.76
CA HIS A 581 15.88 -17.71 18.84
C HIS A 581 15.46 -18.52 20.06
N ARG A 582 15.54 -19.85 19.96
CA ARG A 582 15.36 -20.71 21.13
C ARG A 582 16.56 -20.55 22.06
N LYS A 583 16.31 -20.61 23.36
CA LYS A 583 17.37 -20.68 24.37
C LYS A 583 17.94 -22.10 24.31
N THR A 584 19.20 -22.22 23.92
CA THR A 584 19.98 -23.46 24.03
C THR A 584 20.29 -23.78 25.47
#